data_AF-A0A563D633-F1
#
_entry.id   AF-A0A563D633-F1
#
_cell.length_a   1.000
_cell.length_b   1.000
_cell.length_c   1.000
_cell.angle_alpha   90.00
_cell.angle_beta   90.00
_cell.angle_gamma   90.00
#
_symmetry.space_group_name_H-M   'P 1'
#
loop_
_entity.id
_entity.type
_entity.pdbx_description
1 polymer ?
#
loop_
_entity_poly.entity_id
_entity_poly.type
_entity_poly.pdbx_seq_one_letter_code
_entity_poly.pdbx_strand_id
1 'polypeptide(L)'
;MEKISKPEVKTQDTQDAYESYLTRVSGNLFTDPDHPEREPRGRSIVYVPYRGFSEQLQRDCPGITFTDYNSPEVAGAVSAADVIVNIARGEEVVEAEIGHPDRNVKLPPESLANTEMVGDLYLQAIETGNTDVQVVHTGRMNNKTIAMATAMPILAEAAGLNEEDVIHTPDAQIRKLVKRTQVDLSGLMHEVGTNPIMQYMQVCMRALRRIYEARNIDPDTASSSELTNALLDEYEKYPRISTSTLMKEQMLQNVAEKLRSEGKSEKEINEVVRKLDEFTDEEPDSVDTVTNFTNSIPIILSKQLIKEGYDADEVGAMSTEQKMELLADTEMTAVFVADIAHMPRVMWLADYLMPDNFRLVFVESRTDLDEETLQESMEREERSLKLTRNWLPNQMGTRNPAKVGKLADEAYWGKDSISNKEINASIQQAK
;
A
#
# COMPACT_ATOMS: atom_id res chain seq x y z
N MET A 1 -17.95 -17.47 -31.29
CA MET A 1 -17.06 -18.61 -30.96
C MET A 1 -16.22 -18.17 -29.79
N GLU A 2 -16.66 -18.51 -28.59
CA GLU A 2 -15.94 -18.21 -27.34
C GLU A 2 -14.62 -18.98 -27.31
N LYS A 3 -13.52 -18.28 -27.01
CA LYS A 3 -12.32 -18.92 -26.49
C LYS A 3 -12.56 -19.16 -25.01
N ILE A 4 -13.06 -20.34 -24.68
CA ILE A 4 -12.94 -20.90 -23.33
C ILE A 4 -11.44 -21.04 -23.09
N SER A 5 -10.86 -20.14 -22.29
CA SER A 5 -9.49 -20.30 -21.81
C SER A 5 -9.45 -21.59 -21.01
N LYS A 6 -8.62 -22.54 -21.45
CA LYS A 6 -8.41 -23.78 -20.71
C LYS A 6 -7.78 -23.43 -19.35
N PRO A 7 -8.13 -24.12 -18.25
CA PRO A 7 -7.33 -24.02 -17.04
C PRO A 7 -5.90 -24.44 -17.38
N GLU A 8 -4.94 -23.56 -17.11
CA GLU A 8 -3.52 -23.88 -17.24
C GLU A 8 -3.21 -25.14 -16.43
N VAL A 9 -2.53 -26.08 -17.08
CA VAL A 9 -2.08 -27.32 -16.47
C VAL A 9 -0.96 -26.94 -15.49
N LYS A 10 -1.27 -26.96 -14.19
CA LYS A 10 -0.27 -26.81 -13.12
C LYS A 10 0.83 -27.86 -13.33
N THR A 11 2.08 -27.45 -13.41
CA THR A 11 3.22 -28.38 -13.36
C THR A 11 3.35 -28.86 -11.91
N GLN A 12 3.56 -30.16 -11.67
CA GLN A 12 3.72 -30.69 -10.30
C GLN A 12 4.86 -29.96 -9.56
N ASP A 13 5.94 -29.63 -10.28
CA ASP A 13 7.13 -28.96 -9.75
C ASP A 13 6.81 -27.57 -9.16
N THR A 14 5.86 -26.82 -9.73
CA THR A 14 5.49 -25.48 -9.22
C THR A 14 4.60 -25.51 -8.00
N GLN A 15 3.75 -26.54 -7.90
CA GLN A 15 2.97 -26.80 -6.70
C GLN A 15 3.90 -27.16 -5.54
N ASP A 16 4.86 -28.06 -5.80
CA ASP A 16 5.83 -28.51 -4.80
C ASP A 16 6.74 -27.37 -4.33
N ALA A 17 7.16 -26.46 -5.22
CA ALA A 17 7.97 -25.29 -4.87
C ALA A 17 7.22 -24.31 -3.95
N TYR A 18 5.94 -24.04 -4.25
CA TYR A 18 5.10 -23.18 -3.42
C TYR A 18 4.78 -23.82 -2.06
N GLU A 19 4.46 -25.11 -2.03
CA GLU A 19 4.24 -25.83 -0.76
C GLU A 19 5.52 -25.85 0.10
N SER A 20 6.67 -26.03 -0.55
CA SER A 20 7.97 -25.92 0.13
C SER A 20 8.19 -24.51 0.69
N TYR A 21 7.81 -23.46 -0.04
CA TYR A 21 7.86 -22.08 0.46
C TYR A 21 6.98 -21.89 1.70
N LEU A 22 5.70 -22.27 1.63
CA LEU A 22 4.79 -22.21 2.78
C LEU A 22 5.32 -22.99 3.98
N THR A 23 5.89 -24.17 3.76
CA THR A 23 6.51 -24.98 4.82
C THR A 23 7.73 -24.30 5.44
N ARG A 24 8.55 -23.58 4.67
CA ARG A 24 9.70 -22.82 5.19
C ARG A 24 9.28 -21.62 6.03
N VAL A 25 8.12 -21.01 5.73
CA VAL A 25 7.62 -19.85 6.46
C VAL A 25 6.59 -20.18 7.54
N SER A 26 6.02 -21.39 7.56
CA SER A 26 4.94 -21.79 8.48
C SER A 26 5.32 -21.63 9.95
N GLY A 27 6.54 -22.02 10.33
CA GLY A 27 7.08 -21.82 11.67
C GLY A 27 7.19 -20.35 12.09
N ASN A 28 7.04 -19.41 11.16
CA ASN A 28 6.99 -17.98 11.45
C ASN A 28 5.55 -17.45 11.59
N LEU A 29 4.58 -18.11 10.98
CA LEU A 29 3.17 -17.70 10.97
C LEU A 29 2.44 -18.08 12.26
N PHE A 30 2.94 -19.08 12.98
CA PHE A 30 2.30 -19.67 14.16
C PHE A 30 3.05 -19.39 15.48
N THR A 31 3.86 -18.34 15.54
CA THR A 31 4.54 -17.91 16.78
C THR A 31 3.98 -16.58 17.23
N ASP A 32 3.71 -16.42 18.53
CA ASP A 32 3.43 -15.09 19.09
C ASP A 32 4.60 -14.16 18.74
N PRO A 33 4.34 -13.04 18.03
CA PRO A 33 5.44 -12.23 17.53
C PRO A 33 6.08 -11.34 18.60
N ASP A 34 5.43 -11.14 19.76
CA ASP A 34 6.03 -10.48 20.93
C ASP A 34 6.78 -11.49 21.82
N HIS A 35 6.34 -12.76 21.81
CA HIS A 35 6.84 -13.82 22.66
C HIS A 35 6.91 -15.15 21.90
N PRO A 36 7.88 -15.34 20.99
CA PRO A 36 7.97 -16.56 20.18
C PRO A 36 8.16 -17.84 21.02
N GLU A 37 8.52 -17.70 22.30
CA GLU A 37 8.55 -18.76 23.31
C GLU A 37 7.18 -19.16 23.90
N ARG A 38 6.11 -18.40 23.63
CA ARG A 38 4.76 -18.61 24.14
C ARG A 38 3.85 -19.27 23.10
N GLU A 39 2.70 -19.74 23.58
CA GLU A 39 1.65 -20.25 22.71
C GLU A 39 1.18 -19.14 21.75
N PRO A 40 0.89 -19.48 20.49
CA PRO A 40 0.37 -18.54 19.50
C PRO A 40 -0.92 -17.89 19.95
N ARG A 41 -1.17 -16.70 19.40
CA ARG A 41 -2.30 -15.86 19.78
C ARG A 41 -3.60 -16.59 19.47
N GLY A 42 -4.52 -16.62 20.43
CA GLY A 42 -5.80 -17.33 20.32
C GLY A 42 -6.83 -16.67 19.40
N ARG A 43 -6.42 -15.84 18.43
CA ARG A 43 -7.34 -15.18 17.50
C ARG A 43 -7.69 -16.08 16.32
N SER A 44 -8.87 -15.86 15.75
CA SER A 44 -9.33 -16.61 14.58
C SER A 44 -8.61 -16.13 13.31
N ILE A 45 -7.87 -17.02 12.67
CA ILE A 45 -7.22 -16.80 11.38
C ILE A 45 -7.75 -17.81 10.36
N VAL A 46 -8.29 -17.32 9.25
CA VAL A 46 -8.66 -18.11 8.07
C VAL A 46 -7.69 -17.80 6.93
N TYR A 47 -7.16 -18.81 6.25
CA TYR A 47 -6.23 -18.63 5.14
C TYR A 47 -6.66 -19.45 3.93
N VAL A 48 -6.78 -18.77 2.79
CA VAL A 48 -7.20 -19.30 1.50
C VAL A 48 -6.02 -19.23 0.53
N PRO A 49 -5.16 -20.26 0.48
CA PRO A 49 -4.05 -20.30 -0.46
C PRO A 49 -4.55 -20.60 -1.87
N TYR A 50 -4.08 -19.84 -2.86
CA TYR A 50 -4.52 -19.97 -4.25
C TYR A 50 -4.14 -21.33 -4.84
N ARG A 51 -2.95 -21.83 -4.48
CA ARG A 51 -2.46 -23.14 -4.93
C ARG A 51 -2.90 -24.29 -4.01
N GLY A 52 -3.73 -24.04 -3.01
CA GLY A 52 -4.13 -25.05 -2.02
C GLY A 52 -3.04 -25.29 -0.96
N PHE A 53 -3.27 -26.27 -0.10
CA PHE A 53 -2.42 -26.57 1.05
C PHE A 53 -2.35 -28.08 1.32
N SER A 54 -1.35 -28.51 2.09
CA SER A 54 -1.22 -29.89 2.52
C SER A 54 -1.66 -30.11 3.96
N GLU A 55 -2.01 -31.36 4.28
CA GLU A 55 -2.29 -31.79 5.65
C GLU A 55 -1.10 -31.58 6.59
N GLN A 56 0.13 -31.56 6.05
CA GLN A 56 1.32 -31.25 6.84
C GLN A 56 1.32 -29.79 7.26
N LEU A 57 1.09 -28.87 6.32
CA LEU A 57 1.02 -27.43 6.62
C LEU A 57 -0.09 -27.13 7.64
N GLN A 58 -1.26 -27.77 7.50
CA GLN A 58 -2.36 -27.63 8.46
C GLN A 58 -1.98 -28.13 9.86
N ARG A 59 -1.21 -29.22 9.96
CA ARG A 59 -0.69 -29.74 11.24
C ARG A 59 0.38 -28.83 11.84
N ASP A 60 1.19 -28.17 11.02
CA ASP A 60 2.26 -27.28 11.46
C ASP A 60 1.76 -25.90 11.90
N CYS A 61 0.52 -25.54 11.55
CA CYS A 61 -0.13 -24.28 11.90
C CYS A 61 -1.54 -24.49 12.48
N PRO A 62 -1.69 -25.18 13.63
CA PRO A 62 -2.99 -25.63 14.12
C PRO A 62 -3.96 -24.52 14.57
N GLY A 63 -3.51 -23.27 14.69
CA GLY A 63 -4.38 -22.10 14.94
C GLY A 63 -4.84 -21.36 13.68
N ILE A 64 -4.43 -21.83 12.49
CA ILE A 64 -4.86 -21.27 11.21
C ILE A 64 -5.81 -22.26 10.54
N THR A 65 -7.00 -21.78 10.19
CA THR A 65 -7.95 -22.56 9.39
C THR A 65 -7.63 -22.38 7.92
N PHE A 66 -6.93 -23.35 7.35
CA PHE A 66 -6.71 -23.44 5.91
C PHE A 66 -7.97 -23.96 5.23
N THR A 67 -8.40 -23.27 4.18
CA THR A 67 -9.62 -23.65 3.45
C THR A 67 -9.58 -23.21 1.99
N ASP A 68 -10.52 -23.71 1.21
CA ASP A 68 -10.69 -23.34 -0.19
C ASP A 68 -11.56 -22.08 -0.32
N TYR A 69 -11.38 -21.36 -1.43
CA TYR A 69 -12.10 -20.12 -1.72
C TYR A 69 -13.63 -20.28 -1.69
N ASN A 70 -14.15 -21.39 -2.19
CA ASN A 70 -15.60 -21.66 -2.24
C ASN A 70 -16.15 -22.30 -0.96
N SER A 71 -15.39 -22.27 0.14
CA SER A 71 -15.81 -22.90 1.39
C SER A 71 -16.85 -22.05 2.15
N PRO A 72 -17.72 -22.70 2.96
CA PRO A 72 -18.65 -21.98 3.83
C PRO A 72 -17.96 -21.01 4.80
N GLU A 73 -16.73 -21.32 5.24
CA GLU A 73 -15.93 -20.47 6.10
C GLU A 73 -15.59 -19.14 5.42
N VAL A 74 -15.19 -19.18 4.14
CA VAL A 74 -14.89 -17.97 3.35
C VAL A 74 -16.16 -17.20 3.05
N ALA A 75 -17.23 -17.87 2.60
CA ALA A 75 -18.51 -17.22 2.35
C ALA A 75 -19.05 -16.53 3.61
N GLY A 76 -18.96 -17.20 4.77
CA GLY A 76 -19.32 -16.64 6.07
C GLY A 76 -18.48 -15.42 6.44
N ALA A 77 -17.15 -15.54 6.32
CA ALA A 77 -16.22 -14.45 6.58
C ALA A 77 -16.46 -13.22 5.69
N VAL A 78 -16.68 -13.42 4.39
CA VAL A 78 -16.94 -12.34 3.41
C VAL A 78 -18.31 -11.70 3.68
N SER A 79 -19.33 -12.49 3.99
CA SER A 79 -20.66 -11.98 4.33
C SER A 79 -20.68 -11.14 5.62
N ALA A 80 -19.74 -11.39 6.54
CA ALA A 80 -19.59 -10.66 7.80
C ALA A 80 -18.42 -9.66 7.79
N ALA A 81 -17.78 -9.43 6.63
CA ALA A 81 -16.61 -8.58 6.54
C ALA A 81 -16.98 -7.11 6.82
N ASP A 82 -16.25 -6.48 7.74
CA ASP A 82 -16.31 -5.04 7.94
C ASP A 82 -15.43 -4.32 6.92
N VAL A 83 -14.31 -4.95 6.53
CA VAL A 83 -13.37 -4.41 5.56
C VAL A 83 -12.72 -5.49 4.69
N ILE A 84 -12.54 -5.18 3.41
CA ILE A 84 -11.66 -5.87 2.47
C ILE A 84 -10.47 -4.96 2.17
N VAL A 85 -9.26 -5.40 2.51
CA VAL A 85 -8.03 -4.63 2.33
C VAL A 85 -7.22 -5.22 1.18
N ASN A 86 -6.98 -4.40 0.15
CA ASN A 86 -6.09 -4.71 -0.95
C ASN A 86 -4.66 -4.25 -0.62
N ILE A 87 -3.75 -5.20 -0.43
CA ILE A 87 -2.35 -4.91 -0.14
C ILE A 87 -1.58 -4.66 -1.44
N ALA A 88 -1.08 -3.45 -1.62
CA ALA A 88 -0.34 -3.08 -2.83
C ALA A 88 1.03 -3.77 -2.92
N ARG A 89 1.40 -4.06 -4.17
CA ARG A 89 2.75 -4.42 -4.60
C ARG A 89 3.36 -3.29 -5.41
N GLY A 90 4.69 -3.34 -5.53
CA GLY A 90 5.55 -2.21 -5.94
C GLY A 90 5.06 -1.44 -7.16
N GLU A 91 5.33 -0.14 -7.18
CA GLU A 91 5.06 0.70 -8.33
C GLU A 91 6.07 0.48 -9.47
N GLU A 92 5.58 0.46 -10.72
CA GLU A 92 6.40 0.52 -11.92
C GLU A 92 6.20 1.90 -12.56
N VAL A 93 7.23 2.75 -12.54
CA VAL A 93 7.18 4.04 -13.23
C VAL A 93 7.43 3.83 -14.73
N VAL A 94 6.51 4.33 -15.54
CA VAL A 94 6.49 4.20 -17.00
C VAL A 94 6.40 5.58 -17.64
N GLU A 95 6.51 5.64 -18.97
CA GLU A 95 6.25 6.89 -19.70
C GLU A 95 4.81 7.35 -19.45
N ALA A 96 4.63 8.64 -19.18
CA ALA A 96 3.33 9.19 -18.87
C ALA A 96 2.36 9.10 -20.06
N GLU A 97 1.07 8.86 -19.77
CA GLU A 97 0.03 8.85 -20.78
C GLU A 97 -0.08 10.22 -21.51
N ILE A 98 -0.36 10.18 -22.82
CA ILE A 98 -0.49 11.40 -23.62
C ILE A 98 -1.68 12.23 -23.12
N GLY A 99 -1.40 13.45 -22.66
CA GLY A 99 -2.41 14.35 -22.11
C GLY A 99 -2.68 14.16 -20.61
N HIS A 100 -2.06 13.16 -19.98
CA HIS A 100 -2.16 12.88 -18.55
C HIS A 100 -0.76 12.70 -17.93
N PRO A 101 0.01 13.80 -17.75
CA PRO A 101 1.40 13.73 -17.26
C PRO A 101 1.56 13.12 -15.86
N ASP A 102 0.48 13.14 -15.08
CA ASP A 102 0.33 12.53 -13.77
C ASP A 102 0.18 11.00 -13.83
N ARG A 103 -0.21 10.45 -14.98
CA ARG A 103 -0.41 9.01 -15.18
C ARG A 103 0.87 8.37 -15.74
N ASN A 104 1.86 8.22 -14.88
CA ASN A 104 3.16 7.62 -15.19
C ASN A 104 3.46 6.36 -14.36
N VAL A 105 2.43 5.72 -13.82
CA VAL A 105 2.56 4.50 -13.04
C VAL A 105 1.75 3.40 -13.69
N LYS A 106 2.35 2.21 -13.77
CA LYS A 106 1.70 0.98 -14.20
C LYS A 106 1.56 0.05 -13.01
N LEU A 107 0.36 -0.50 -12.82
CA LEU A 107 0.13 -1.51 -11.80
C LEU A 107 0.90 -2.80 -12.19
N PRO A 108 1.67 -3.39 -11.26
CA PRO A 108 2.29 -4.67 -11.51
C PRO A 108 1.21 -5.78 -11.60
N PRO A 109 1.52 -6.94 -12.22
CA PRO A 109 0.60 -8.07 -12.32
C PRO A 109 0.00 -8.48 -10.97
N GLU A 110 0.77 -8.40 -9.89
CA GLU A 110 0.30 -8.73 -8.55
C GLU A 110 -0.81 -7.79 -8.06
N SER A 111 -0.64 -6.49 -8.24
CA SER A 111 -1.65 -5.50 -7.83
C SER A 111 -2.92 -5.61 -8.68
N LEU A 112 -2.79 -5.94 -9.97
CA LEU A 112 -3.95 -6.21 -10.84
C LEU A 112 -4.75 -7.43 -10.35
N ALA A 113 -4.06 -8.53 -10.07
CA ALA A 113 -4.68 -9.75 -9.55
C ALA A 113 -5.36 -9.54 -8.19
N ASN A 114 -4.71 -8.81 -7.28
CA ASN A 114 -5.32 -8.45 -6.00
C ASN A 114 -6.59 -7.63 -6.21
N THR A 115 -6.55 -6.68 -7.13
CA THR A 115 -7.69 -5.79 -7.44
C THR A 115 -8.87 -6.55 -8.03
N GLU A 116 -8.63 -7.51 -8.92
CA GLU A 116 -9.67 -8.41 -9.43
C GLU A 116 -10.31 -9.23 -8.30
N MET A 117 -9.48 -9.86 -7.46
CA MET A 117 -9.95 -10.65 -6.31
C MET A 117 -10.78 -9.81 -5.33
N VAL A 118 -10.37 -8.57 -5.05
CA VAL A 118 -11.11 -7.66 -4.16
C VAL A 118 -12.48 -7.31 -4.74
N GLY A 119 -12.57 -7.05 -6.05
CA GLY A 119 -13.84 -6.82 -6.73
C GLY A 119 -14.78 -8.04 -6.64
N ASP A 120 -14.24 -9.24 -6.78
CA ASP A 120 -14.98 -10.49 -6.63
C ASP A 120 -15.49 -10.74 -5.22
N LEU A 121 -14.67 -10.46 -4.20
CA LEU A 121 -15.06 -10.56 -2.79
C LEU A 121 -16.10 -9.51 -2.40
N TYR A 122 -15.97 -8.27 -2.92
CA TYR A 122 -16.98 -7.23 -2.71
C TYR A 122 -18.34 -7.63 -3.29
N LEU A 123 -18.36 -8.13 -4.53
CA LEU A 123 -19.60 -8.60 -5.16
C LEU A 123 -20.25 -9.73 -4.36
N GLN A 124 -19.47 -10.68 -3.86
CA GLN A 124 -19.98 -11.73 -2.97
C GLN A 124 -20.55 -11.16 -1.66
N ALA A 125 -19.87 -10.21 -1.03
CA ALA A 125 -20.35 -9.58 0.20
C ALA A 125 -21.73 -8.93 -0.02
N ILE A 126 -21.88 -8.11 -1.06
CA ILE A 126 -23.17 -7.44 -1.33
C ILE A 126 -24.27 -8.41 -1.76
N GLU A 127 -23.94 -9.51 -2.45
CA GLU A 127 -24.90 -10.56 -2.83
C GLU A 127 -25.46 -11.29 -1.60
N THR A 128 -24.65 -11.44 -0.56
CA THR A 128 -25.08 -12.00 0.73
C THR A 128 -25.84 -10.99 1.61
N GLY A 129 -25.97 -9.74 1.15
CA GLY A 129 -26.69 -8.66 1.85
C GLY A 129 -25.80 -7.74 2.68
N ASN A 130 -24.48 -7.91 2.66
CA ASN A 130 -23.54 -7.01 3.32
C ASN A 130 -23.24 -5.80 2.42
N THR A 131 -24.10 -4.78 2.50
CA THR A 131 -23.98 -3.57 1.68
C THR A 131 -23.05 -2.50 2.26
N ASP A 132 -22.52 -2.73 3.46
CA ASP A 132 -21.77 -1.75 4.25
C ASP A 132 -20.29 -2.15 4.40
N VAL A 133 -19.82 -3.13 3.62
CA VAL A 133 -18.43 -3.57 3.61
C VAL A 133 -17.54 -2.45 3.05
N GLN A 134 -16.51 -2.08 3.81
CA GLN A 134 -15.51 -1.13 3.35
C GLN A 134 -14.49 -1.83 2.43
N VAL A 135 -14.00 -1.13 1.41
CA VAL A 135 -12.82 -1.55 0.65
C VAL A 135 -11.69 -0.55 0.92
N VAL A 136 -10.48 -1.04 1.19
CA VAL A 136 -9.30 -0.19 1.38
C VAL A 136 -8.21 -0.60 0.39
N HIS A 137 -7.85 0.30 -0.51
CA HIS A 137 -6.69 0.13 -1.38
C HIS A 137 -5.46 0.79 -0.76
N THR A 138 -4.43 0.00 -0.45
CA THR A 138 -3.17 0.55 0.06
C THR A 138 -2.22 0.95 -1.05
N GLY A 139 -1.34 1.91 -0.80
CA GLY A 139 -0.39 2.44 -1.76
C GLY A 139 0.98 1.76 -1.63
N ARG A 140 1.86 2.00 -2.59
CA ARG A 140 3.27 1.63 -2.43
C ARG A 140 4.21 2.59 -3.14
N MET A 141 4.56 3.65 -2.42
CA MET A 141 5.50 4.67 -2.81
C MET A 141 6.94 4.23 -2.52
N ASN A 142 7.82 4.20 -3.51
CA ASN A 142 9.21 3.80 -3.32
C ASN A 142 9.95 4.79 -2.40
N ASN A 143 10.86 4.32 -1.55
CA ASN A 143 11.71 5.21 -0.74
C ASN A 143 12.51 6.23 -1.55
N LYS A 144 12.77 5.98 -2.84
CA LYS A 144 13.38 6.98 -3.75
C LYS A 144 12.42 8.15 -4.04
N THR A 145 11.16 7.83 -4.20
CA THR A 145 10.05 8.77 -4.44
C THR A 145 9.91 9.78 -3.30
N ILE A 146 10.17 9.38 -2.05
CA ILE A 146 10.15 10.25 -0.86
C ILE A 146 11.01 11.50 -1.06
N ALA A 147 12.23 11.33 -1.56
CA ALA A 147 13.16 12.43 -1.72
C ALA A 147 12.65 13.44 -2.76
N MET A 148 12.09 12.96 -3.86
CA MET A 148 11.54 13.82 -4.90
C MET A 148 10.21 14.48 -4.49
N ALA A 149 9.30 13.76 -3.82
CA ALA A 149 8.10 14.36 -3.22
C ALA A 149 8.47 15.55 -2.31
N THR A 150 9.46 15.34 -1.44
CA THR A 150 9.93 16.37 -0.51
C THR A 150 10.67 17.51 -1.21
N ALA A 151 11.34 17.24 -2.34
CA ALA A 151 12.06 18.23 -3.13
C ALA A 151 11.17 18.94 -4.18
N MET A 152 9.90 18.54 -4.32
CA MET A 152 8.97 19.09 -5.31
C MET A 152 8.86 20.62 -5.27
N PRO A 153 8.81 21.28 -4.09
CA PRO A 153 8.79 22.75 -4.00
C PRO A 153 10.00 23.41 -4.68
N ILE A 154 11.18 22.77 -4.65
CA ILE A 154 12.37 23.31 -5.32
C ILE A 154 12.22 23.21 -6.84
N LEU A 155 11.64 22.13 -7.34
CA LEU A 155 11.36 21.99 -8.77
C LEU A 155 10.29 22.99 -9.23
N ALA A 156 9.25 23.23 -8.42
CA ALA A 156 8.23 24.23 -8.68
C ALA A 156 8.84 25.63 -8.83
N GLU A 157 9.68 26.03 -7.86
CA GLU A 157 10.43 27.30 -7.91
C GLU A 157 11.35 27.35 -9.15
N ALA A 158 12.11 26.28 -9.41
CA ALA A 158 12.99 26.19 -10.57
C ALA A 158 12.24 26.30 -11.90
N ALA A 159 11.01 25.78 -11.98
CA ALA A 159 10.16 25.83 -13.17
C ALA A 159 9.34 27.14 -13.25
N GLY A 160 9.24 27.91 -12.17
CA GLY A 160 8.32 29.05 -12.06
C GLY A 160 6.85 28.61 -12.13
N LEU A 161 6.51 27.52 -11.44
CA LEU A 161 5.18 26.92 -11.35
C LEU A 161 4.70 26.88 -9.90
N ASN A 162 3.40 26.73 -9.69
CA ASN A 162 2.89 26.28 -8.39
C ASN A 162 3.21 24.80 -8.21
N GLU A 163 3.32 24.33 -6.97
CA GLU A 163 3.63 22.93 -6.65
C GLU A 163 2.62 21.95 -7.28
N GLU A 164 1.32 22.26 -7.21
CA GLU A 164 0.25 21.43 -7.77
C GLU A 164 0.35 21.32 -9.30
N ASP A 165 0.87 22.34 -9.98
CA ASP A 165 1.00 22.35 -11.44
C ASP A 165 2.16 21.46 -11.91
N VAL A 166 3.12 21.15 -11.03
CA VAL A 166 4.32 20.38 -11.41
C VAL A 166 3.93 19.00 -11.90
N ILE A 167 3.15 18.23 -11.13
CA ILE A 167 2.77 16.86 -11.47
C ILE A 167 1.92 16.76 -12.75
N HIS A 168 1.23 17.84 -13.11
CA HIS A 168 0.42 17.95 -14.32
C HIS A 168 1.18 18.56 -15.51
N THR A 169 2.48 18.82 -15.36
CA THR A 169 3.30 19.37 -16.44
C THR A 169 4.13 18.26 -17.11
N PRO A 170 4.04 18.11 -18.46
CA PRO A 170 4.83 17.13 -19.19
C PRO A 170 6.34 17.31 -19.00
N ASP A 171 7.11 16.21 -19.00
CA ASP A 171 8.56 16.23 -18.77
C ASP A 171 9.29 17.20 -19.71
N ALA A 172 8.98 17.16 -21.00
CA ALA A 172 9.55 18.07 -21.99
C ALA A 172 9.27 19.56 -21.68
N GLN A 173 8.09 19.85 -21.11
CA GLN A 173 7.69 21.20 -20.74
C GLN A 173 8.38 21.65 -19.46
N ILE A 174 8.45 20.80 -18.43
CA ILE A 174 9.21 21.11 -17.20
C ILE A 174 10.67 21.40 -17.54
N ARG A 175 11.33 20.54 -18.32
CA ARG A 175 12.73 20.73 -18.73
C ARG A 175 12.93 22.08 -19.44
N LYS A 176 11.98 22.50 -20.28
CA LYS A 176 12.00 23.81 -20.95
C LYS A 176 11.83 24.97 -19.97
N LEU A 177 10.91 24.84 -19.01
CA LEU A 177 10.64 25.86 -18.00
C LEU A 177 11.84 26.08 -17.08
N VAL A 178 12.40 25.00 -16.52
CA VAL A 178 13.59 25.07 -15.66
C VAL A 178 14.78 25.72 -16.38
N LYS A 179 15.01 25.34 -17.64
CA LYS A 179 16.06 25.96 -18.48
C LYS A 179 15.84 27.46 -18.73
N ARG A 180 14.58 27.91 -18.75
CA ARG A 180 14.22 29.32 -18.96
C ARG A 180 14.41 30.14 -17.70
N THR A 181 14.03 29.62 -16.53
CA THR A 181 14.10 30.33 -15.26
C THR A 181 15.55 30.46 -14.76
N GLN A 182 16.40 29.45 -15.03
CA GLN A 182 17.83 29.44 -14.66
C GLN A 182 18.08 29.69 -13.16
N VAL A 183 17.26 29.08 -12.30
CA VAL A 183 17.45 29.16 -10.84
C VAL A 183 18.81 28.58 -10.45
N ASP A 184 19.55 29.33 -9.65
CA ASP A 184 20.82 28.90 -9.07
C ASP A 184 20.57 27.97 -7.87
N LEU A 185 20.45 26.67 -8.15
CA LEU A 185 20.16 25.66 -7.12
C LEU A 185 21.23 25.61 -6.03
N SER A 186 22.52 25.78 -6.37
CA SER A 186 23.59 25.75 -5.36
C SER A 186 23.56 27.00 -4.48
N GLY A 187 23.31 28.18 -5.07
CA GLY A 187 23.07 29.42 -4.34
C GLY A 187 21.89 29.31 -3.38
N LEU A 188 20.76 28.78 -3.86
CA LEU A 188 19.54 28.59 -3.07
C LEU A 188 19.78 27.61 -1.90
N MET A 189 20.52 26.53 -2.12
CA MET A 189 20.90 25.58 -1.07
C MET A 189 21.75 26.24 0.02
N HIS A 190 22.66 27.14 -0.34
CA HIS A 190 23.50 27.86 0.62
C HIS A 190 22.70 28.89 1.45
N GLU A 191 21.80 29.63 0.79
CA GLU A 191 20.95 30.61 1.44
C GLU A 191 19.99 29.97 2.44
N VAL A 192 19.25 28.94 2.02
CA VAL A 192 18.27 28.25 2.87
C VAL A 192 18.97 27.51 4.03
N GLY A 193 20.12 26.89 3.75
CA GLY A 193 20.89 26.16 4.77
C GLY A 193 21.41 27.04 5.91
N THR A 194 21.53 28.36 5.69
CA THR A 194 22.01 29.31 6.71
C THR A 194 20.88 30.10 7.38
N ASN A 195 19.63 29.98 6.92
CA ASN A 195 18.48 30.73 7.42
C ASN A 195 17.59 29.90 8.37
N PRO A 196 17.65 30.11 9.70
CA PRO A 196 16.91 29.31 10.68
C PRO A 196 15.39 29.52 10.66
N ILE A 197 14.88 30.51 9.92
CA ILE A 197 13.45 30.81 9.80
C ILE A 197 12.79 29.96 8.69
N MET A 198 13.59 29.41 7.76
CA MET A 198 13.09 28.66 6.59
C MET A 198 13.05 27.15 6.83
N GLN A 199 12.50 26.70 7.96
CA GLN A 199 12.53 25.29 8.39
C GLN A 199 11.95 24.33 7.34
N TYR A 200 10.82 24.69 6.72
CA TYR A 200 10.22 23.90 5.63
C TYR A 200 11.17 23.74 4.44
N MET A 201 11.73 24.84 3.94
CA MET A 201 12.66 24.80 2.81
C MET A 201 13.97 24.07 3.14
N GLN A 202 14.42 24.08 4.40
CA GLN A 202 15.57 23.29 4.83
C GLN A 202 15.31 21.78 4.72
N VAL A 203 14.08 21.34 4.89
CA VAL A 203 13.67 19.94 4.67
C VAL A 203 13.73 19.61 3.19
N CYS A 204 13.15 20.46 2.33
CA CYS A 204 13.21 20.32 0.87
C CYS A 204 14.66 20.28 0.35
N MET A 205 15.54 21.14 0.89
CA MET A 205 16.96 21.17 0.50
C MET A 205 17.75 19.94 0.94
N ARG A 206 17.44 19.38 2.11
CA ARG A 206 18.04 18.12 2.55
C ARG A 206 17.60 16.97 1.64
N ALA A 207 16.33 16.94 1.24
CA ALA A 207 15.85 15.96 0.28
C ALA A 207 16.54 16.12 -1.08
N LEU A 208 16.71 17.34 -1.57
CA LEU A 208 17.47 17.62 -2.78
C LEU A 208 18.94 17.15 -2.68
N ARG A 209 19.61 17.38 -1.54
CA ARG A 209 20.95 16.83 -1.29
C ARG A 209 20.98 15.31 -1.36
N ARG A 210 19.99 14.62 -0.78
CA ARG A 210 19.88 13.15 -0.87
C ARG A 210 19.72 12.67 -2.33
N ILE A 211 18.97 13.39 -3.17
CA ILE A 211 18.85 13.08 -4.60
C ILE A 211 20.21 13.14 -5.32
N TYR A 212 21.04 14.13 -4.97
CA TYR A 212 22.38 14.31 -5.53
C TYR A 212 23.38 13.28 -5.00
N GLU A 213 23.39 13.03 -3.69
CA GLU A 213 24.24 12.04 -3.04
C GLU A 213 23.98 10.63 -3.60
N ALA A 214 22.71 10.26 -3.82
CA ALA A 214 22.33 8.99 -4.44
C ALA A 214 22.89 8.81 -5.86
N ARG A 215 23.28 9.91 -6.52
CA ARG A 215 23.92 9.94 -7.85
C ARG A 215 25.43 10.18 -7.80
N ASN A 216 26.02 10.25 -6.61
CA ASN A 216 27.42 10.65 -6.39
C ASN A 216 27.75 12.04 -6.96
N ILE A 217 26.79 12.98 -6.88
CA ILE A 217 26.96 14.37 -7.28
C ILE A 217 27.19 15.21 -6.03
N ASP A 218 28.31 15.92 -5.98
CA ASP A 218 28.61 16.88 -4.91
C ASP A 218 27.98 18.24 -5.24
N PRO A 219 26.94 18.68 -4.51
CA PRO A 219 26.25 19.94 -4.80
C PRO A 219 27.12 21.19 -4.65
N ASP A 220 28.21 21.12 -3.89
CA ASP A 220 29.07 22.27 -3.61
C ASP A 220 30.13 22.46 -4.71
N THR A 221 30.34 21.46 -5.58
CA THR A 221 31.34 21.50 -6.66
C THR A 221 30.80 21.22 -8.07
N ALA A 222 29.61 20.62 -8.19
CA ALA A 222 28.99 20.32 -9.47
C ALA A 222 28.53 21.57 -10.25
N SER A 223 28.44 21.45 -11.57
CA SER A 223 27.90 22.52 -12.42
C SER A 223 26.38 22.67 -12.26
N SER A 224 25.85 23.87 -12.49
CA SER A 224 24.41 24.12 -12.46
C SER A 224 23.62 23.20 -13.39
N SER A 225 24.20 22.82 -14.54
CA SER A 225 23.58 21.86 -15.47
C SER A 225 23.51 20.44 -14.91
N GLU A 226 24.54 20.00 -14.18
CA GLU A 226 24.53 18.67 -13.54
C GLU A 226 23.46 18.60 -12.45
N LEU A 227 23.38 19.63 -11.60
CA LEU A 227 22.36 19.73 -10.54
C LEU A 227 20.94 19.77 -11.09
N THR A 228 20.74 20.53 -12.17
CA THR A 228 19.45 20.65 -12.85
C THR A 228 19.03 19.33 -13.48
N ASN A 229 19.95 18.66 -14.20
CA ASN A 229 19.65 17.38 -14.84
C ASN A 229 19.35 16.30 -13.80
N ALA A 230 20.11 16.25 -12.71
CA ALA A 230 19.88 15.26 -11.65
C ALA A 230 18.50 15.39 -11.00
N LEU A 231 18.03 16.62 -10.76
CA LEU A 231 16.68 16.89 -10.25
C LEU A 231 15.61 16.46 -11.26
N LEU A 232 15.76 16.85 -12.52
CA LEU A 232 14.80 16.51 -13.58
C LEU A 232 14.73 15.00 -13.86
N ASP A 233 15.86 14.30 -13.79
CA ASP A 233 15.92 12.85 -13.98
C ASP A 233 15.34 12.09 -12.78
N GLU A 234 15.31 12.69 -11.58
CA GLU A 234 14.57 12.14 -10.44
C GLU A 234 13.07 12.36 -10.63
N TYR A 235 12.65 13.56 -11.06
CA TYR A 235 11.25 13.87 -11.36
C TYR A 235 10.65 12.97 -12.45
N GLU A 236 11.42 12.62 -13.47
CA GLU A 236 10.99 11.68 -14.53
C GLU A 236 10.71 10.28 -13.98
N LYS A 237 11.43 9.87 -12.92
CA LYS A 237 11.31 8.56 -12.27
C LYS A 237 10.37 8.59 -11.05
N TYR A 238 9.75 9.72 -10.78
CA TYR A 238 8.85 9.91 -9.65
C TYR A 238 7.43 9.47 -10.03
N PRO A 239 6.81 8.50 -9.34
CA PRO A 239 5.39 8.18 -9.49
C PRO A 239 4.52 9.39 -9.12
N ARG A 240 3.68 9.85 -10.05
CA ARG A 240 2.82 11.03 -9.85
C ARG A 240 1.40 10.68 -9.44
N ILE A 241 1.05 9.39 -9.51
CA ILE A 241 -0.23 8.84 -9.09
C ILE A 241 0.01 7.63 -8.19
N SER A 242 -0.77 7.49 -7.12
CA SER A 242 -0.64 6.35 -6.21
C SER A 242 -1.17 5.07 -6.85
N THR A 243 -0.54 3.95 -6.54
CA THR A 243 -1.07 2.63 -6.89
C THR A 243 -2.45 2.39 -6.28
N SER A 244 -2.75 2.94 -5.11
CA SER A 244 -4.08 2.85 -4.48
C SER A 244 -5.19 3.43 -5.37
N THR A 245 -4.95 4.62 -5.94
CA THR A 245 -5.85 5.30 -6.89
C THR A 245 -6.04 4.49 -8.16
N LEU A 246 -4.95 4.00 -8.74
CA LEU A 246 -5.05 3.15 -9.94
C LEU A 246 -5.80 1.84 -9.66
N MET A 247 -5.59 1.21 -8.50
CA MET A 247 -6.30 -0.01 -8.11
C MET A 247 -7.79 0.25 -7.92
N LYS A 248 -8.17 1.37 -7.30
CA LYS A 248 -9.58 1.77 -7.17
C LYS A 248 -10.23 1.97 -8.54
N GLU A 249 -9.62 2.77 -9.42
CA GLU A 249 -10.13 2.98 -10.78
C GLU A 249 -10.30 1.65 -11.54
N GLN A 250 -9.29 0.79 -11.47
CA GLN A 250 -9.30 -0.52 -12.11
C GLN A 250 -10.40 -1.43 -11.52
N MET A 251 -10.58 -1.44 -10.19
CA MET A 251 -11.63 -2.23 -9.54
C MET A 251 -13.03 -1.80 -10.00
N LEU A 252 -13.29 -0.49 -10.02
CA LEU A 252 -14.59 0.04 -10.44
C LEU A 252 -14.90 -0.35 -11.89
N GLN A 253 -13.90 -0.30 -12.76
CA GLN A 253 -14.02 -0.76 -14.16
C GLN A 253 -14.29 -2.27 -14.23
N ASN A 254 -13.48 -3.09 -13.54
CA ASN A 254 -13.61 -4.55 -13.54
C ASN A 254 -15.00 -5.00 -13.06
N VAL A 255 -15.48 -4.42 -11.96
CA VAL A 255 -16.82 -4.72 -11.42
C VAL A 255 -17.91 -4.33 -12.41
N ALA A 256 -17.80 -3.15 -13.04
CA ALA A 256 -18.76 -2.72 -14.05
C ALA A 256 -18.80 -3.67 -15.26
N GLU A 257 -17.64 -4.10 -15.75
CA GLU A 257 -17.52 -5.02 -16.88
C GLU A 257 -18.04 -6.42 -16.54
N LYS A 258 -17.73 -6.92 -15.34
CA LYS A 258 -18.24 -8.21 -14.86
C LYS A 258 -19.76 -8.22 -14.79
N LEU A 259 -20.37 -7.24 -14.13
CA LEU A 259 -21.83 -7.12 -14.04
C LEU A 259 -22.48 -6.96 -15.43
N ARG A 260 -21.84 -6.23 -16.35
CA ARG A 260 -22.30 -6.12 -17.75
C ARG A 260 -22.26 -7.47 -18.45
N SER A 261 -21.21 -8.26 -18.23
CA SER A 261 -21.08 -9.61 -18.81
C SER A 261 -22.14 -10.59 -18.27
N GLU A 262 -22.59 -10.39 -17.03
CA GLU A 262 -23.69 -11.14 -16.39
C GLU A 262 -25.08 -10.67 -16.85
N GLY A 263 -25.15 -9.66 -17.73
CA GLY A 263 -26.41 -9.16 -18.29
C GLY A 263 -27.18 -8.20 -17.39
N LYS A 264 -26.53 -7.63 -16.37
CA LYS A 264 -27.13 -6.58 -15.54
C LYS A 264 -27.40 -5.32 -16.36
N SER A 265 -28.44 -4.58 -16.01
CA SER A 265 -28.75 -3.31 -16.66
C SER A 265 -27.77 -2.22 -16.26
N GLU A 266 -27.56 -1.22 -17.13
CA GLU A 266 -26.71 -0.06 -16.81
C GLU A 266 -27.18 0.67 -15.54
N LYS A 267 -28.47 0.62 -15.19
CA LYS A 267 -28.96 1.19 -13.92
C LYS A 267 -28.42 0.42 -12.71
N GLU A 268 -28.47 -0.91 -12.75
CA GLU A 268 -27.96 -1.77 -11.67
C GLU A 268 -26.44 -1.64 -11.55
N ILE A 269 -25.73 -1.63 -12.67
CA ILE A 269 -24.27 -1.45 -12.71
C ILE A 269 -23.88 -0.12 -12.05
N ASN A 270 -24.52 0.98 -12.47
CA ASN A 270 -24.23 2.30 -11.90
C ASN A 270 -24.55 2.38 -10.41
N GLU A 271 -25.58 1.68 -9.93
CA GLU A 271 -25.89 1.64 -8.50
C GLU A 271 -24.80 0.92 -7.70
N VAL A 272 -24.35 -0.25 -8.17
CA VAL A 272 -23.31 -1.05 -7.50
C VAL A 272 -21.97 -0.32 -7.53
N VAL A 273 -21.57 0.21 -8.69
CA VAL A 273 -20.29 0.92 -8.86
C VAL A 273 -20.24 2.21 -8.03
N ARG A 274 -21.34 2.99 -7.99
CA ARG A 274 -21.40 4.20 -7.16
C ARG A 274 -21.28 3.87 -5.67
N LYS A 275 -21.95 2.81 -5.21
CA LYS A 275 -21.82 2.35 -3.82
C LYS A 275 -20.40 1.86 -3.55
N LEU A 276 -19.83 1.07 -4.44
CA LEU A 276 -18.45 0.60 -4.31
C LEU A 276 -17.48 1.78 -4.17
N ASP A 277 -17.58 2.79 -5.03
CA ASP A 277 -16.76 4.00 -4.94
C ASP A 277 -16.93 4.74 -3.60
N GLU A 278 -18.17 4.87 -3.11
CA GLU A 278 -18.51 5.49 -1.81
C GLU A 278 -17.92 4.74 -0.60
N PHE A 279 -17.85 3.40 -0.68
CA PHE A 279 -17.28 2.53 0.35
C PHE A 279 -15.79 2.22 0.16
N THR A 280 -15.16 2.77 -0.87
CA THR A 280 -13.74 2.54 -1.16
C THR A 280 -12.88 3.71 -0.70
N ASP A 281 -12.02 3.43 0.28
CA ASP A 281 -11.02 4.36 0.79
C ASP A 281 -9.63 4.05 0.20
N GLU A 282 -8.86 5.10 -0.07
CA GLU A 282 -7.50 5.01 -0.59
C GLU A 282 -6.51 5.39 0.52
N GLU A 283 -5.47 4.57 0.69
CA GLU A 283 -4.31 4.90 1.52
C GLU A 283 -3.11 5.08 0.59
N PRO A 284 -2.75 6.31 0.19
CA PRO A 284 -1.78 6.51 -0.88
C PRO A 284 -0.31 6.57 -0.43
N ASP A 285 -0.05 6.72 0.87
CA ASP A 285 1.23 7.22 1.41
C ASP A 285 2.18 6.11 1.88
N SER A 286 1.74 4.86 1.87
CA SER A 286 2.58 3.74 2.28
C SER A 286 3.80 3.55 1.40
N VAL A 287 4.94 3.28 2.04
CA VAL A 287 6.22 3.02 1.36
C VAL A 287 6.62 1.55 1.38
N ASP A 288 6.11 0.81 2.36
CA ASP A 288 6.27 -0.62 2.51
C ASP A 288 5.02 -1.29 3.11
N THR A 289 5.13 -2.58 3.40
CA THR A 289 4.01 -3.33 3.97
C THR A 289 3.74 -2.99 5.44
N VAL A 290 4.73 -2.52 6.20
CA VAL A 290 4.49 -2.06 7.58
C VAL A 290 3.61 -0.82 7.53
N THR A 291 3.95 0.14 6.67
CA THR A 291 3.15 1.35 6.48
C THR A 291 1.77 1.04 5.89
N ASN A 292 1.63 0.00 5.05
CA ASN A 292 0.32 -0.44 4.57
C ASN A 292 -0.63 -0.71 5.74
N PHE A 293 -0.15 -1.33 6.81
CA PHE A 293 -0.94 -1.56 8.02
C PHE A 293 -1.07 -0.30 8.88
N THR A 294 0.04 0.38 9.19
CA THR A 294 -0.02 1.52 10.14
C THR A 294 -0.85 2.68 9.62
N ASN A 295 -0.95 2.83 8.29
CA ASN A 295 -1.75 3.86 7.64
C ASN A 295 -3.19 3.43 7.36
N SER A 296 -3.44 2.15 7.04
CA SER A 296 -4.82 1.67 6.78
C SER A 296 -5.62 1.43 8.06
N ILE A 297 -5.00 0.94 9.15
CA ILE A 297 -5.68 0.70 10.43
C ILE A 297 -6.46 1.94 10.91
N PRO A 298 -5.89 3.16 10.99
CA PRO A 298 -6.67 4.33 11.42
C PRO A 298 -7.83 4.66 10.46
N ILE A 299 -7.70 4.41 9.15
CA ILE A 299 -8.79 4.61 8.18
C ILE A 299 -9.94 3.64 8.48
N ILE A 300 -9.61 2.37 8.69
CA ILE A 300 -10.57 1.30 9.02
C ILE A 300 -11.33 1.62 10.33
N LEU A 301 -10.58 1.94 11.39
CA LEU A 301 -11.19 2.26 12.69
C LEU A 301 -12.06 3.52 12.63
N SER A 302 -11.65 4.53 11.84
CA SER A 302 -12.44 5.75 11.67
C SER A 302 -13.76 5.47 10.97
N LYS A 303 -13.74 4.68 9.89
CA LYS A 303 -14.95 4.30 9.15
C LYS A 303 -15.93 3.51 10.04
N GLN A 304 -15.39 2.59 10.85
CA GLN A 304 -16.21 1.82 11.79
C GLN A 304 -16.88 2.71 12.84
N LEU A 305 -16.15 3.64 13.47
CA LEU A 305 -16.75 4.56 14.43
C LEU A 305 -17.84 5.44 13.81
N ILE A 306 -17.61 5.96 12.59
CA ILE A 306 -18.63 6.73 11.88
C ILE A 306 -19.86 5.86 11.59
N LYS A 307 -19.67 4.59 11.23
CA LYS A 307 -20.75 3.61 11.06
C LYS A 307 -21.52 3.34 12.35
N GLU A 308 -20.86 3.35 13.51
CA GLU A 308 -21.50 3.26 14.84
C GLU A 308 -22.20 4.55 15.30
N GLY A 309 -22.12 5.62 14.50
CA GLY A 309 -22.85 6.88 14.72
C GLY A 309 -22.04 7.98 15.40
N TYR A 310 -20.72 7.84 15.51
CA TYR A 310 -19.84 8.92 15.97
C TYR A 310 -19.73 10.01 14.89
N ASP A 311 -19.56 11.26 15.33
CA ASP A 311 -19.37 12.39 14.44
C ASP A 311 -18.03 12.30 13.69
N ALA A 312 -18.04 12.59 12.39
CA ALA A 312 -16.87 12.43 11.53
C ALA A 312 -15.72 13.39 11.88
N ASP A 313 -16.03 14.63 12.31
CA ASP A 313 -15.02 15.61 12.69
C ASP A 313 -14.38 15.24 14.03
N GLU A 314 -15.19 14.75 14.98
CA GLU A 314 -14.68 14.22 16.25
C GLU A 314 -13.77 13.01 16.02
N VAL A 315 -14.20 12.04 15.21
CA VAL A 315 -13.41 10.86 14.85
C VAL A 315 -12.13 11.27 14.12
N GLY A 316 -12.19 12.27 13.25
CA GLY A 316 -11.02 12.83 12.55
C GLY A 316 -9.95 13.36 13.49
N ALA A 317 -10.36 13.95 14.62
CA ALA A 317 -9.45 14.48 15.65
C ALA A 317 -8.90 13.42 16.62
N MET A 318 -9.51 12.23 16.67
CA MET A 318 -9.07 11.15 17.59
C MET A 318 -7.76 10.50 17.14
N SER A 319 -6.90 10.19 18.10
CA SER A 319 -5.75 9.33 17.89
C SER A 319 -6.17 7.89 17.57
N THR A 320 -5.31 7.13 16.92
CA THR A 320 -5.56 5.71 16.63
C THR A 320 -5.80 4.92 17.92
N GLU A 321 -5.10 5.22 19.00
CA GLU A 321 -5.30 4.57 20.30
C GLU A 321 -6.68 4.84 20.90
N GLN A 322 -7.19 6.08 20.80
CA GLN A 322 -8.55 6.39 21.25
C GLN A 322 -9.58 5.61 20.43
N LYS A 323 -9.37 5.50 19.11
CA LYS A 323 -10.25 4.71 18.25
C LYS A 323 -10.24 3.22 18.61
N MET A 324 -9.05 2.67 18.90
CA MET A 324 -8.90 1.29 19.36
C MET A 324 -9.58 1.05 20.72
N GLU A 325 -9.51 2.01 21.64
CA GLU A 325 -10.15 1.91 22.95
C GLU A 325 -11.68 1.91 22.83
N LEU A 326 -12.25 2.78 21.98
CA LEU A 326 -13.68 2.84 21.73
C LEU A 326 -14.24 1.57 21.06
N LEU A 327 -13.44 0.91 20.21
CA LEU A 327 -13.82 -0.30 19.49
C LEU A 327 -13.35 -1.59 20.17
N ALA A 328 -12.79 -1.53 21.39
CA ALA A 328 -12.17 -2.68 22.03
C ALA A 328 -13.12 -3.86 22.26
N ASP A 329 -14.41 -3.58 22.47
CA ASP A 329 -15.47 -4.57 22.67
C ASP A 329 -16.27 -4.88 21.39
N THR A 330 -15.93 -4.27 20.25
CA THR A 330 -16.59 -4.52 18.96
C THR A 330 -15.81 -5.59 18.20
N GLU A 331 -16.35 -6.80 18.05
CA GLU A 331 -15.74 -7.81 17.18
C GLU A 331 -15.87 -7.39 15.70
N MET A 332 -14.76 -7.42 14.97
CA MET A 332 -14.69 -7.03 13.57
C MET A 332 -14.08 -8.13 12.70
N THR A 333 -14.36 -8.14 11.40
CA THR A 333 -13.75 -9.06 10.43
C THR A 333 -13.05 -8.29 9.32
N ALA A 334 -11.73 -8.53 9.17
CA ALA A 334 -10.92 -7.97 8.09
C ALA A 334 -10.46 -9.06 7.12
N VAL A 335 -10.77 -8.85 5.84
CA VAL A 335 -10.33 -9.72 4.73
C VAL A 335 -9.15 -9.05 4.03
N PHE A 336 -7.98 -9.68 4.04
CA PHE A 336 -6.78 -9.19 3.38
C PHE A 336 -6.53 -9.95 2.07
N VAL A 337 -6.31 -9.20 1.00
CA VAL A 337 -5.95 -9.73 -0.31
C VAL A 337 -4.52 -9.33 -0.64
N ALA A 338 -3.70 -10.32 -0.99
CA ALA A 338 -2.32 -10.14 -1.40
C ALA A 338 -1.89 -11.27 -2.36
N ASP A 339 -0.78 -11.09 -3.07
CA ASP A 339 -0.25 -12.13 -3.94
C ASP A 339 0.33 -13.30 -3.15
N ILE A 340 0.37 -14.45 -3.81
CA ILE A 340 0.84 -15.73 -3.28
C ILE A 340 2.23 -15.68 -2.62
N ALA A 341 3.16 -14.86 -3.11
CA ALA A 341 4.49 -14.76 -2.50
C ALA A 341 4.47 -13.83 -1.28
N HIS A 342 3.70 -12.74 -1.35
CA HIS A 342 3.62 -11.72 -0.29
C HIS A 342 2.78 -12.14 0.90
N MET A 343 1.76 -12.97 0.69
CA MET A 343 0.74 -13.29 1.68
C MET A 343 1.30 -13.73 3.04
N PRO A 344 2.30 -14.61 3.16
CA PRO A 344 2.84 -14.98 4.48
C PRO A 344 3.37 -13.78 5.30
N ARG A 345 3.95 -12.78 4.65
CA ARG A 345 4.41 -11.57 5.34
C ARG A 345 3.27 -10.65 5.72
N VAL A 346 2.23 -10.56 4.87
CA VAL A 346 0.98 -9.85 5.17
C VAL A 346 0.30 -10.47 6.38
N MET A 347 0.18 -11.80 6.42
CA MET A 347 -0.40 -12.55 7.53
C MET A 347 0.30 -12.25 8.85
N TRP A 348 1.62 -12.33 8.86
CA TRP A 348 2.40 -12.06 10.08
C TRP A 348 2.24 -10.61 10.55
N LEU A 349 2.28 -9.64 9.64
CA LEU A 349 2.12 -8.23 9.99
C LEU A 349 0.70 -7.90 10.48
N ALA A 350 -0.32 -8.46 9.84
CA ALA A 350 -1.70 -8.35 10.29
C ALA A 350 -1.86 -8.94 11.69
N ASP A 351 -1.29 -10.12 11.95
CA ASP A 351 -1.38 -10.73 13.28
C ASP A 351 -0.65 -9.89 14.35
N TYR A 352 0.44 -9.23 13.99
CA TYR A 352 1.17 -8.35 14.89
C TYR A 352 0.44 -7.04 15.18
N LEU A 353 0.04 -6.32 14.13
CA LEU A 353 -0.39 -4.91 14.19
C LEU A 353 -1.89 -4.73 14.37
N MET A 354 -2.72 -5.66 13.87
CA MET A 354 -4.17 -5.51 13.98
C MET A 354 -4.63 -5.64 15.43
N PRO A 355 -5.63 -4.85 15.85
CA PRO A 355 -6.26 -4.98 17.17
C PRO A 355 -6.85 -6.38 17.43
N ASP A 356 -6.92 -6.78 18.70
CA ASP A 356 -7.25 -8.16 19.10
C ASP A 356 -8.70 -8.57 18.86
N ASN A 357 -9.59 -7.58 18.74
CA ASN A 357 -10.99 -7.75 18.40
C ASN A 357 -11.25 -8.06 16.90
N PHE A 358 -10.21 -8.10 16.06
CA PHE A 358 -10.34 -8.49 14.66
C PHE A 358 -10.18 -10.01 14.44
N ARG A 359 -11.12 -10.58 13.71
CA ARG A 359 -10.95 -11.81 12.94
C ARG A 359 -10.20 -11.49 11.65
N LEU A 360 -9.23 -12.34 11.31
CA LEU A 360 -8.37 -12.13 10.15
C LEU A 360 -8.61 -13.22 9.11
N VAL A 361 -8.86 -12.80 7.87
CA VAL A 361 -9.12 -13.69 6.74
C VAL A 361 -8.15 -13.30 5.63
N PHE A 362 -7.41 -14.26 5.10
CA PHE A 362 -6.37 -14.01 4.12
C PHE A 362 -6.71 -14.75 2.82
N VAL A 363 -6.85 -14.02 1.72
CA VAL A 363 -7.20 -14.58 0.42
C VAL A 363 -6.11 -14.26 -0.58
N GLU A 364 -5.42 -15.28 -1.08
CA GLU A 364 -4.42 -15.09 -2.11
C GLU A 364 -5.05 -14.79 -3.45
N SER A 365 -4.49 -13.82 -4.16
CA SER A 365 -4.82 -13.58 -5.55
C SER A 365 -4.04 -14.50 -6.49
N ARG A 366 -4.59 -14.72 -7.68
CA ARG A 366 -3.91 -15.40 -8.78
C ARG A 366 -3.05 -14.40 -9.55
N THR A 367 -1.75 -14.43 -9.33
CA THR A 367 -0.81 -13.67 -10.16
C THR A 367 -0.30 -14.52 -11.31
N ASP A 368 -0.44 -14.04 -12.54
CA ASP A 368 0.11 -14.70 -13.75
C ASP A 368 1.63 -14.44 -13.91
N LEU A 369 2.37 -14.49 -12.80
CA LEU A 369 3.83 -14.46 -12.82
C LEU A 369 4.36 -15.78 -13.38
N ASP A 370 5.41 -15.69 -14.20
CA ASP A 370 6.15 -16.88 -14.61
C ASP A 370 6.85 -17.54 -13.41
N GLU A 371 7.21 -18.82 -13.55
CA GLU A 371 7.71 -19.64 -12.44
C GLU A 371 9.00 -19.08 -11.82
N GLU A 372 9.90 -18.53 -12.64
CA GLU A 372 11.18 -17.95 -12.19
C GLU A 372 10.94 -16.68 -11.40
N THR A 373 10.14 -15.75 -11.94
CA THR A 373 9.76 -14.50 -11.25
C THR A 373 9.03 -14.78 -9.94
N LEU A 374 8.13 -15.77 -9.93
CA LEU A 374 7.42 -16.18 -8.73
C LEU A 374 8.38 -16.75 -7.68
N GLN A 375 9.35 -17.57 -8.07
CA GLN A 375 10.35 -18.11 -7.17
C GLN A 375 11.22 -17.01 -6.55
N GLU A 376 11.73 -16.08 -7.37
CA GLU A 376 12.52 -14.94 -6.88
C GLU A 376 11.71 -14.07 -5.91
N SER A 377 10.43 -13.86 -6.20
CA SER A 377 9.49 -13.16 -5.34
C SER A 377 9.36 -13.88 -3.99
N MET A 378 9.11 -15.20 -3.96
CA MET A 378 9.01 -15.98 -2.73
C MET A 378 10.30 -15.93 -1.90
N GLU A 379 11.47 -16.05 -2.53
CA GLU A 379 12.77 -15.97 -1.84
C GLU A 379 13.04 -14.57 -1.25
N ARG A 380 12.62 -13.51 -1.94
CA ARG A 380 12.69 -12.14 -1.42
C ARG A 380 11.73 -11.95 -0.25
N GLU A 381 10.51 -12.44 -0.33
CA GLU A 381 9.51 -12.32 0.73
C GLU A 381 9.88 -13.16 1.96
N GLU A 382 10.47 -14.34 1.78
CA GLU A 382 11.01 -15.16 2.88
C GLU A 382 12.09 -14.38 3.67
N ARG A 383 13.03 -13.75 2.96
CA ARG A 383 14.07 -12.91 3.58
C ARG A 383 13.46 -11.69 4.28
N SER A 384 12.51 -11.03 3.62
CA SER A 384 11.85 -9.83 4.16
C SER A 384 11.04 -10.16 5.42
N LEU A 385 10.36 -11.31 5.46
CA LEU A 385 9.65 -11.79 6.63
C LEU A 385 10.61 -12.02 7.80
N LYS A 386 11.74 -12.70 7.58
CA LYS A 386 12.76 -12.92 8.63
C LYS A 386 13.32 -11.60 9.17
N LEU A 387 13.59 -10.63 8.28
CA LEU A 387 14.04 -9.29 8.68
C LEU A 387 12.97 -8.56 9.50
N THR A 388 11.72 -8.58 9.03
CA THR A 388 10.58 -7.92 9.69
C THR A 388 10.38 -8.47 11.10
N ARG A 389 10.40 -9.81 11.26
CA ARG A 389 10.26 -10.50 12.56
C ARG A 389 11.34 -10.15 13.56
N ASN A 390 12.56 -9.92 13.07
CA ASN A 390 13.66 -9.52 13.94
C ASN A 390 13.64 -8.02 14.21
N TRP A 391 13.25 -7.21 13.23
CA TRP A 391 13.34 -5.75 13.33
C TRP A 391 12.19 -5.15 14.13
N LEU A 392 10.93 -5.51 13.84
CA LEU A 392 9.77 -4.86 14.47
C LEU A 392 9.75 -5.02 16.00
N PRO A 393 9.76 -6.24 16.57
CA PRO A 393 9.71 -6.41 18.02
C PRO A 393 10.93 -5.80 18.73
N ASN A 394 12.13 -5.94 18.15
CA ASN A 394 13.37 -5.49 18.79
C ASN A 394 13.62 -3.98 18.67
N GLN A 395 13.23 -3.36 17.56
CA GLN A 395 13.49 -1.93 17.31
C GLN A 395 12.30 -1.05 17.67
N MET A 396 11.07 -1.53 17.44
CA MET A 396 9.86 -0.76 17.79
C MET A 396 9.48 -0.95 19.25
N GLY A 397 9.70 -2.14 19.82
CA GLY A 397 9.34 -2.46 21.21
C GLY A 397 7.85 -2.32 21.51
N THR A 398 7.01 -2.27 20.49
CA THR A 398 5.56 -2.10 20.59
C THR A 398 4.88 -2.61 19.32
N ARG A 399 3.68 -3.15 19.49
CA ARG A 399 2.76 -3.54 18.42
C ARG A 399 1.61 -2.56 18.21
N ASN A 400 1.58 -1.47 18.97
CA ASN A 400 0.56 -0.44 18.79
C ASN A 400 0.78 0.21 17.41
N PRO A 401 -0.19 0.10 16.48
CA PRO A 401 0.02 0.54 15.09
C PRO A 401 0.29 2.04 14.97
N ALA A 402 -0.23 2.86 15.90
CA ALA A 402 0.05 4.30 15.92
C ALA A 402 1.52 4.59 16.28
N LYS A 403 2.04 3.87 17.29
CA LYS A 403 3.44 4.02 17.73
C LYS A 403 4.41 3.45 16.71
N VAL A 404 4.09 2.28 16.14
CA VAL A 404 4.88 1.69 15.04
C VAL A 404 4.90 2.63 13.84
N GLY A 405 3.76 3.19 13.45
CA GLY A 405 3.66 4.16 12.36
C GLY A 405 4.55 5.38 12.60
N LYS A 406 4.48 5.97 13.79
CA LYS A 406 5.34 7.11 14.16
C LYS A 406 6.84 6.78 14.08
N LEU A 407 7.24 5.62 14.57
CA LEU A 407 8.65 5.20 14.54
C LEU A 407 9.11 4.84 13.12
N ALA A 408 8.23 4.23 12.31
CA ALA A 408 8.49 3.99 10.90
C ALA A 408 8.65 5.31 10.14
N ASP A 409 7.77 6.28 10.38
CA ASP A 409 7.89 7.62 9.81
C ASP A 409 9.22 8.29 10.22
N GLU A 410 9.56 8.30 11.51
CA GLU A 410 10.83 8.85 11.99
C GLU A 410 12.05 8.15 11.36
N ALA A 411 11.95 6.85 11.06
CA ALA A 411 13.01 6.09 10.40
C ALA A 411 13.12 6.38 8.89
N TYR A 412 11.98 6.52 8.20
CA TYR A 412 11.95 6.76 6.75
C TYR A 412 12.30 8.19 6.39
N TRP A 413 11.75 9.14 7.14
CA TRP A 413 11.93 10.54 6.86
C TRP A 413 13.21 11.06 7.58
N GLY A 414 13.40 10.64 8.84
CA GLY A 414 14.40 11.15 9.79
C GLY A 414 13.76 11.93 10.95
N LYS A 415 14.47 12.09 12.06
CA LYS A 415 13.95 12.83 13.24
C LYS A 415 13.64 14.32 12.97
N ASP A 416 14.27 14.90 11.95
CA ASP A 416 14.19 16.32 11.60
C ASP A 416 13.52 16.56 10.23
N SER A 417 12.87 15.55 9.66
CA SER A 417 12.18 15.65 8.36
C SER A 417 10.67 15.75 8.54
N ILE A 418 10.00 16.31 7.55
CA ILE A 418 8.53 16.44 7.51
C ILE A 418 7.98 15.23 6.75
N SER A 419 7.04 14.50 7.34
CA SER A 419 6.34 13.39 6.70
C SER A 419 5.43 13.87 5.57
N ASN A 420 5.07 13.01 4.60
CA ASN A 420 4.08 13.36 3.57
C ASN A 420 2.76 13.88 4.17
N LYS A 421 2.30 13.29 5.28
CA LYS A 421 1.10 13.74 5.99
C LYS A 421 1.25 15.19 6.47
N GLU A 422 2.39 15.55 7.02
CA GLU A 422 2.67 16.92 7.47
C GLU A 422 2.92 17.88 6.32
N ILE A 423 3.53 17.43 5.22
CA ILE A 423 3.65 18.20 3.97
C ILE A 423 2.25 18.52 3.44
N ASN A 424 1.40 17.50 3.28
CA ASN A 424 0.02 17.63 2.80
C ASN A 424 -0.81 18.53 3.74
N ALA A 425 -0.67 18.38 5.05
CA ALA A 425 -1.34 19.25 6.03
C ALA A 425 -0.85 20.71 5.93
N SER A 426 0.45 20.93 5.73
CA SER A 426 1.03 22.27 5.57
C SER A 426 0.55 22.94 4.27
N ILE A 427 0.47 22.17 3.17
CA ILE A 427 -0.09 22.62 1.89
C ILE A 427 -1.57 23.00 2.05
N GLN A 428 -2.35 22.19 2.77
CA GLN A 428 -3.76 22.50 3.04
C GLN A 428 -3.95 23.74 3.93
N GLN A 429 -3.04 24.00 4.88
CA GLN A 429 -3.06 25.21 5.72
C GLN A 429 -2.59 26.48 5.00
N ALA A 430 -1.85 26.33 3.91
CA ALA A 430 -1.39 27.44 3.07
C ALA A 430 -2.44 27.89 2.02
N LYS A 431 -3.54 27.14 1.88
CA LYS A 431 -4.75 27.53 1.13
C LYS A 431 -5.67 28.36 2.02
#